data_AF-A0A2E9XYA9-F1
#
_entry.id   AF-A0A2E9XYA9-F1
#
_cell.length_a   1.000
_cell.length_b   1.000
_cell.length_c   1.000
_cell.angle_alpha   90.00
_cell.angle_beta   90.00
_cell.angle_gamma   90.00
#
_symmetry.space_group_name_H-M   'P 1'
#
loop_
_entity.id
_entity.type
_entity.pdbx_description
1 polymer ?
#
loop_
_entity_poly.entity_id
_entity_poly.type
_entity_poly.pdbx_seq_one_letter_code
_entity_poly.pdbx_strand_id
1 'polypeptide(L)'
;MPDLMNVRLGAVSEVNTPWLCLQEDLRRAGLDPAQVHRVEGNAMAENDAALRVGDLEAIQIFQPFVEQLVADGAGHIWYAAASRGPTSYTTLSALSETLQAKRDQLGRMTRALYRTQKWLQGADAPAIAVAVAEFFPDLRRGTLAACIKRYKELGLWGVNPILPRDGFDRLQASGLSGGLYESGSPYDTCVDTSLAREAIEADPPSM
;
A
#
# COMPACT_ATOMS: atom_id res chain seq x y z
N MET A 1 5.65 -19.47 -2.13
CA MET A 1 4.52 -19.18 -3.05
C MET A 1 3.69 -20.44 -3.30
N PRO A 2 4.25 -21.59 -3.74
CA PRO A 2 3.46 -22.80 -3.98
C PRO A 2 2.77 -23.35 -2.73
N ASP A 3 3.39 -23.19 -1.57
CA ASP A 3 2.82 -23.57 -0.28
C ASP A 3 1.49 -22.86 0.06
N LEU A 4 1.25 -21.67 -0.53
CA LEU A 4 -0.01 -20.94 -0.35
C LEU A 4 -1.21 -21.72 -0.89
N MET A 5 -0.98 -22.62 -1.85
CA MET A 5 -2.01 -23.46 -2.45
C MET A 5 -2.56 -24.51 -1.47
N ASN A 6 -1.86 -24.75 -0.35
CA ASN A 6 -2.18 -25.80 0.60
C ASN A 6 -2.74 -25.27 1.93
N VAL A 7 -3.04 -23.97 2.03
CA VAL A 7 -3.51 -23.32 3.27
C VAL A 7 -4.81 -22.58 3.05
N ARG A 8 -5.61 -22.44 4.12
CA ARG A 8 -6.79 -21.57 4.12
C ARG A 8 -6.31 -20.13 4.33
N LEU A 9 -6.48 -19.33 3.29
CA LEU A 9 -6.08 -17.93 3.27
C LEU A 9 -7.28 -17.03 3.59
N GLY A 10 -7.22 -16.30 4.70
CA GLY A 10 -8.11 -15.16 4.95
C GLY A 10 -7.71 -13.97 4.10
N ALA A 11 -8.51 -13.64 3.10
CA ALA A 11 -8.34 -12.40 2.34
C ALA A 11 -9.19 -11.30 2.96
N VAL A 12 -8.57 -10.15 3.20
CA VAL A 12 -9.24 -8.95 3.73
C VAL A 12 -10.43 -8.52 2.87
N SER A 13 -11.56 -8.17 3.50
CA SER A 13 -12.79 -7.77 2.81
C SER A 13 -12.94 -6.26 2.66
N GLU A 14 -12.28 -5.45 3.50
CA GLU A 14 -12.36 -3.99 3.49
C GLU A 14 -11.82 -3.38 2.18
N VAL A 15 -10.88 -4.07 1.52
CA VAL A 15 -10.28 -3.65 0.25
C VAL A 15 -10.04 -4.85 -0.67
N ASN A 16 -10.33 -4.70 -1.96
CA ASN A 16 -10.13 -5.77 -2.94
C ASN A 16 -8.68 -5.83 -3.51
N THR A 17 -7.95 -4.72 -3.47
CA THR A 17 -6.65 -4.55 -4.14
C THR A 17 -5.60 -5.57 -3.71
N PRO A 18 -5.45 -5.93 -2.42
CA PRO A 18 -4.49 -6.95 -1.99
C PRO A 18 -4.72 -8.32 -2.64
N TRP A 19 -5.98 -8.73 -2.77
CA TRP A 19 -6.32 -10.00 -3.42
C TRP A 19 -6.03 -9.94 -4.92
N LEU A 20 -6.45 -8.87 -5.62
CA LEU A 20 -6.15 -8.68 -7.05
C LEU A 20 -4.65 -8.76 -7.33
N CYS A 21 -3.84 -8.09 -6.51
CA CYS A 21 -2.40 -8.12 -6.68
C CYS A 21 -1.78 -9.47 -6.31
N LEU A 22 -2.36 -10.23 -5.39
CA LEU A 22 -1.90 -11.58 -5.07
C LEU A 22 -2.23 -12.57 -6.19
N GLN A 23 -3.41 -12.45 -6.81
CA GLN A 23 -3.76 -13.24 -7.98
C GLN A 23 -2.76 -13.03 -9.13
N GLU A 24 -2.36 -11.79 -9.40
CA GLU A 24 -1.33 -11.47 -10.39
C GLU A 24 0.03 -12.07 -10.03
N ASP A 25 0.48 -11.94 -8.78
CA ASP A 25 1.74 -12.53 -8.34
C ASP A 25 1.72 -14.07 -8.50
N LEU A 26 0.59 -14.72 -8.18
CA LEU A 26 0.41 -16.17 -8.35
C LEU A 26 0.50 -16.59 -9.82
N ARG A 27 -0.17 -15.87 -10.72
CA ARG A 27 -0.10 -16.14 -12.17
C ARG A 27 1.32 -15.96 -12.71
N ARG A 28 2.04 -14.93 -12.26
CA ARG A 28 3.46 -14.73 -12.61
C ARG A 28 4.36 -15.86 -12.10
N ALA A 29 3.98 -16.51 -11.02
CA ALA A 29 4.64 -17.71 -10.49
C ALA A 29 4.18 -19.02 -11.17
N GLY A 30 3.30 -18.96 -12.18
CA GLY A 30 2.76 -20.14 -12.86
C GLY A 30 1.69 -20.89 -12.06
N LEU A 31 1.10 -20.25 -11.05
CA LEU A 31 0.05 -20.82 -10.20
C LEU A 31 -1.32 -20.27 -10.60
N ASP A 32 -2.35 -21.10 -10.45
CA ASP A 32 -3.74 -20.70 -10.72
C ASP A 32 -4.38 -20.13 -9.44
N PRO A 33 -4.72 -18.83 -9.39
CA PRO A 33 -5.35 -18.24 -8.21
C PRO A 33 -6.70 -18.86 -7.85
N ALA A 34 -7.39 -19.50 -8.81
CA ALA A 34 -8.67 -20.17 -8.55
C ALA A 34 -8.52 -21.43 -7.66
N GLN A 35 -7.30 -21.96 -7.54
CA GLN A 35 -7.00 -23.11 -6.68
C GLN A 35 -6.62 -22.70 -5.24
N VAL A 36 -6.53 -21.40 -4.94
CA VAL A 36 -6.28 -20.95 -3.56
C VAL A 36 -7.51 -21.20 -2.71
N HIS A 37 -7.33 -21.83 -1.54
CA HIS A 37 -8.40 -22.01 -0.56
C HIS A 37 -8.67 -20.68 0.17
N ARG A 38 -9.34 -19.76 -0.51
CA ARG A 38 -9.62 -18.42 0.00
C ARG A 38 -10.87 -18.40 0.89
N VAL A 39 -10.75 -17.80 2.06
CA VAL A 39 -11.86 -17.41 2.92
C VAL A 39 -12.12 -15.93 2.72
N GLU A 40 -13.37 -15.59 2.38
CA GLU A 40 -13.82 -14.24 2.06
C GLU A 40 -14.77 -13.70 3.14
N GLY A 41 -15.02 -12.39 3.12
CA GLY A 41 -15.98 -11.73 4.01
C GLY A 41 -15.37 -11.21 5.31
N ASN A 42 -14.33 -11.85 5.83
CA ASN A 42 -13.68 -11.44 7.07
C ASN A 42 -12.94 -10.09 6.94
N ALA A 43 -13.20 -9.20 7.89
CA ALA A 43 -12.41 -8.00 8.13
C ALA A 43 -10.98 -8.36 8.64
N MET A 44 -10.05 -7.40 8.65
CA MET A 44 -8.68 -7.66 9.15
C MET A 44 -8.66 -8.17 10.60
N ALA A 45 -9.51 -7.61 11.47
CA ALA A 45 -9.61 -8.03 12.86
C ALA A 45 -10.19 -9.46 13.01
N GLU A 46 -11.12 -9.84 12.13
CA GLU A 46 -11.70 -11.18 12.12
C GLU A 46 -10.70 -12.20 11.59
N ASN A 47 -9.90 -11.83 10.57
CA ASN A 47 -8.79 -12.64 10.09
C ASN A 47 -7.69 -12.80 11.17
N ASP A 48 -7.34 -11.74 11.90
CA ASP A 48 -6.44 -11.81 13.06
C ASP A 48 -6.95 -12.82 14.10
N ALA A 49 -8.22 -12.70 14.51
CA ALA A 49 -8.83 -13.60 15.48
C ALA A 49 -8.85 -15.06 14.99
N ALA A 50 -9.22 -15.28 13.72
CA ALA A 50 -9.27 -16.61 13.11
C ALA A 50 -7.87 -17.26 12.99
N LEU A 51 -6.83 -16.49 12.68
CA LEU A 51 -5.44 -16.98 12.70
C LEU A 51 -5.04 -17.42 14.12
N ARG A 52 -5.36 -16.63 15.14
CA ARG A 52 -4.98 -16.91 16.54
C ARG A 52 -5.58 -18.21 17.08
N VAL A 53 -6.80 -18.56 16.66
CA VAL A 53 -7.48 -19.79 17.08
C VAL A 53 -7.22 -20.98 16.15
N GLY A 54 -6.49 -20.77 15.05
CA GLY A 54 -6.11 -21.82 14.10
C GLY A 54 -7.17 -22.15 13.04
N ASP A 55 -8.20 -21.31 12.87
CA ASP A 55 -9.24 -21.49 11.84
C ASP A 55 -8.75 -21.13 10.42
N LEU A 56 -7.68 -20.33 10.35
CA LEU A 56 -6.96 -19.97 9.13
C LEU A 56 -5.47 -20.20 9.36
N GLU A 57 -4.74 -20.75 8.38
CA GLU A 57 -3.29 -20.92 8.48
C GLU A 57 -2.51 -19.73 7.90
N ALA A 58 -3.16 -18.91 7.06
CA ALA A 58 -2.58 -17.68 6.53
C ALA A 58 -3.62 -16.58 6.41
N ILE A 59 -3.20 -15.33 6.59
CA ILE A 59 -4.06 -14.16 6.43
C ILE A 59 -3.34 -13.05 5.67
N GLN A 60 -4.11 -12.26 4.93
CA GLN A 60 -3.65 -11.07 4.24
C GLN A 60 -4.24 -9.84 4.95
N ILE A 61 -3.39 -9.09 5.65
CA ILE A 61 -3.78 -7.94 6.50
C ILE A 61 -2.72 -6.82 6.43
N PHE A 62 -3.02 -5.65 6.99
CA PHE A 62 -2.10 -4.52 7.06
C PHE A 62 -1.67 -4.19 8.50
N GLN A 63 -0.79 -3.19 8.64
CA GLN A 63 -0.57 -2.58 9.95
C GLN A 63 -1.84 -1.90 10.46
N PRO A 64 -2.12 -1.92 11.78
CA PRO A 64 -1.22 -2.36 12.85
C PRO A 64 -1.30 -3.85 13.22
N PHE A 65 -2.24 -4.60 12.65
CA PHE A 65 -2.51 -6.01 13.01
C PHE A 65 -1.27 -6.90 12.84
N VAL A 66 -0.50 -6.68 11.76
CA VAL A 66 0.74 -7.43 11.50
C VAL A 66 1.73 -7.27 12.66
N GLU A 67 1.98 -6.04 13.11
CA GLU A 67 2.93 -5.80 14.20
C GLU A 67 2.43 -6.36 15.53
N GLN A 68 1.11 -6.32 15.77
CA GLN A 68 0.50 -6.89 16.98
C GLN A 68 0.66 -8.41 17.02
N LEU A 69 0.34 -9.13 15.94
CA LEU A 69 0.51 -10.59 15.86
C LEU A 69 1.95 -11.04 16.06
N VAL A 70 2.89 -10.33 15.44
CA VAL A 70 4.32 -10.62 15.58
C VAL A 70 4.80 -10.36 17.01
N ALA A 71 4.39 -9.23 17.61
CA ALA A 71 4.75 -8.88 18.99
C ALA A 71 4.18 -9.87 20.02
N ASP A 72 2.98 -10.40 19.76
CA ASP A 72 2.32 -11.38 20.63
C ASP A 72 2.85 -12.82 20.43
N GLY A 73 3.70 -13.05 19.42
CA GLY A 73 4.15 -14.39 19.03
C GLY A 73 3.05 -15.26 18.43
N ALA A 74 1.92 -14.66 18.04
CA ALA A 74 0.75 -15.33 17.50
C ALA A 74 0.80 -15.51 15.97
N GLY A 75 1.82 -14.94 15.32
CA GLY A 75 2.05 -15.10 13.90
C GLY A 75 3.43 -14.61 13.49
N HIS A 76 3.77 -14.82 12.21
CA HIS A 76 4.99 -14.31 11.60
C HIS A 76 4.67 -13.79 10.19
N ILE A 77 5.53 -12.91 9.68
CA ILE A 77 5.39 -12.39 8.32
C ILE A 77 5.92 -13.45 7.36
N TRP A 78 5.01 -14.12 6.67
CA TRP A 78 5.38 -15.08 5.63
C TRP A 78 5.79 -14.39 4.32
N TYR A 79 5.00 -13.39 3.90
CA TYR A 79 5.21 -12.67 2.65
C TYR A 79 4.90 -11.18 2.83
N ALA A 80 5.91 -10.33 2.59
CA ALA A 80 5.71 -8.90 2.49
C ALA A 80 5.30 -8.54 1.06
N ALA A 81 4.05 -8.13 0.87
CA ALA A 81 3.51 -7.78 -0.45
C ALA A 81 4.32 -6.69 -1.18
N ALA A 82 5.02 -5.84 -0.43
CA ALA A 82 5.94 -4.82 -0.95
C ALA A 82 7.07 -5.40 -1.81
N SER A 83 7.47 -6.66 -1.56
CA SER A 83 8.54 -7.33 -2.31
C SER A 83 8.22 -7.52 -3.78
N ARG A 84 6.95 -7.40 -4.21
CA ARG A 84 6.61 -7.37 -5.64
C ARG A 84 7.25 -6.18 -6.35
N GLY A 85 7.54 -5.09 -5.64
CA GLY A 85 7.95 -3.80 -6.18
C GLY A 85 6.82 -2.77 -6.15
N PRO A 86 7.05 -1.58 -6.73
CA PRO A 86 6.10 -0.48 -6.70
C PRO A 86 4.72 -0.91 -7.19
N THR A 87 3.68 -0.56 -6.43
CA THR A 87 2.28 -0.75 -6.81
C THR A 87 1.47 0.41 -6.26
N SER A 88 0.90 1.22 -7.15
CA SER A 88 0.40 2.56 -6.80
C SER A 88 -0.99 2.53 -6.14
N TYR A 89 -1.07 2.07 -4.88
CA TYR A 89 -2.35 1.88 -4.16
C TYR A 89 -3.01 3.21 -3.77
N THR A 90 -2.22 4.18 -3.30
CA THR A 90 -2.74 5.45 -2.77
C THR A 90 -2.20 6.60 -3.61
N THR A 91 -3.12 7.29 -4.29
CA THR A 91 -2.83 8.46 -5.13
C THR A 91 -3.81 9.57 -4.82
N LEU A 92 -3.42 10.81 -5.09
CA LEU A 92 -4.35 11.94 -5.15
C LEU A 92 -4.78 12.11 -6.61
N SER A 93 -6.08 12.06 -6.85
CA SER A 93 -6.66 12.13 -8.19
C SER A 93 -7.73 13.23 -8.23
N ALA A 94 -7.83 13.93 -9.36
CA ALA A 94 -8.84 14.95 -9.61
C ALA A 94 -9.24 14.95 -11.08
N LEU A 95 -10.42 15.50 -11.39
CA LEU A 95 -10.85 15.70 -12.77
C LEU A 95 -9.89 16.65 -13.49
N SER A 96 -9.67 16.44 -14.79
CA SER A 96 -8.77 17.28 -15.59
C SER A 96 -9.15 18.76 -15.56
N GLU A 97 -10.46 19.08 -15.57
CA GLU A 97 -10.95 20.45 -15.42
C GLU A 97 -10.55 21.08 -14.07
N THR A 98 -10.53 20.27 -13.00
CA THR A 98 -10.11 20.72 -11.67
C THR A 98 -8.61 20.97 -11.63
N LEU A 99 -7.81 20.10 -12.27
CA LEU A 99 -6.35 20.28 -12.38
C LEU A 99 -6.00 21.60 -13.09
N GLN A 100 -6.75 21.95 -14.14
CA GLN A 100 -6.56 23.19 -14.88
C GLN A 100 -7.04 24.41 -14.08
N ALA A 101 -8.28 24.39 -13.58
CA ALA A 101 -8.89 25.53 -12.89
C ALA A 101 -8.20 25.87 -11.56
N LYS A 102 -7.66 24.88 -10.85
CA LYS A 102 -7.02 25.04 -9.53
C LYS A 102 -5.51 24.80 -9.56
N ARG A 103 -4.85 24.99 -10.70
CA ARG A 103 -3.44 24.65 -10.91
C ARG A 103 -2.50 25.24 -9.84
N ASP A 104 -2.66 26.52 -9.48
CA ASP A 104 -1.80 27.14 -8.44
C ASP A 104 -2.00 26.47 -7.06
N GLN A 105 -3.26 26.25 -6.65
CA GLN A 105 -3.57 25.62 -5.36
C GLN A 105 -3.03 24.19 -5.29
N LEU A 106 -3.21 23.42 -6.37
CA LEU A 106 -2.70 22.05 -6.47
C LEU A 106 -1.18 22.01 -6.57
N GLY A 107 -0.55 23.01 -7.20
CA GLY A 107 0.90 23.17 -7.19
C GLY A 107 1.44 23.43 -5.78
N ARG A 108 0.77 24.26 -4.97
CA ARG A 108 1.11 24.45 -3.55
C ARG A 108 0.98 23.14 -2.76
N MET A 109 -0.10 22.40 -2.96
CA MET A 109 -0.32 21.09 -2.34
C MET A 109 0.77 20.09 -2.74
N THR A 110 1.13 20.04 -4.03
CA THR A 110 2.16 19.14 -4.55
C THR A 110 3.55 19.46 -3.99
N ARG A 111 3.88 20.76 -3.86
CA ARG A 111 5.10 21.19 -3.15
C ARG A 111 5.07 20.76 -1.69
N ALA A 112 3.95 20.95 -0.97
CA ALA A 112 3.82 20.50 0.41
C ALA A 112 4.03 18.98 0.53
N LEU A 113 3.43 18.19 -0.36
CA LEU A 113 3.65 16.74 -0.43
C LEU A 113 5.13 16.41 -0.61
N TYR A 114 5.82 17.07 -1.53
CA TYR A 114 7.25 16.81 -1.75
C TYR A 114 8.11 17.15 -0.53
N ARG A 115 7.84 18.27 0.15
CA ARG A 115 8.50 18.63 1.41
C ARG A 115 8.30 17.56 2.48
N THR A 116 7.08 17.03 2.60
CA THR A 116 6.75 15.94 3.52
C THR A 116 7.44 14.64 3.14
N GLN A 117 7.50 14.29 1.85
CA GLN A 117 8.23 13.11 1.39
C GLN A 117 9.72 13.20 1.72
N LYS A 118 10.35 14.37 1.52
CA LYS A 118 11.74 14.59 1.94
C LYS A 118 11.92 14.43 3.45
N TRP A 119 11.00 14.98 4.24
CA TRP A 119 11.01 14.82 5.70
C TRP A 119 10.86 13.34 6.11
N LEU A 120 9.91 12.61 5.51
CA LEU A 120 9.71 11.18 5.79
C LEU A 120 10.96 10.34 5.48
N GLN A 121 11.72 10.69 4.45
CA GLN A 121 12.97 10.00 4.13
C GLN A 121 14.09 10.32 5.14
N GLY A 122 14.14 11.55 5.66
CA GLY A 122 15.13 11.97 6.66
C GLY A 122 14.82 11.61 8.12
N ALA A 123 13.54 11.56 8.50
CA ALA A 123 13.10 11.37 9.88
C ALA A 123 13.19 9.89 10.33
N ASP A 124 13.43 9.64 11.62
CA ASP A 124 13.34 8.29 12.17
C ASP A 124 11.89 7.90 12.50
N ALA A 125 11.66 6.60 12.69
CA ALA A 125 10.32 6.09 12.95
C ALA A 125 9.65 6.65 14.22
N PRO A 126 10.38 6.84 15.36
CA PRO A 126 9.83 7.51 16.53
C PRO A 126 9.38 8.96 16.27
N ALA A 127 10.16 9.75 15.52
CA ALA A 127 9.78 11.13 15.20
C ALA A 127 8.51 11.17 14.34
N ILE A 128 8.40 10.29 13.34
CA ILE A 128 7.19 10.17 12.52
C ILE A 128 6.00 9.72 13.38
N ALA A 129 6.21 8.76 14.29
CA ALA A 129 5.15 8.28 15.19
C ALA A 129 4.59 9.40 16.10
N VAL A 130 5.45 10.29 16.59
CA VAL A 130 5.01 11.47 17.35
C VAL A 130 4.17 12.41 16.49
N ALA A 131 4.60 12.67 15.25
CA ALA A 131 3.92 13.60 14.35
C ALA A 131 2.51 13.15 13.95
N VAL A 132 2.25 11.84 13.93
CA VAL A 132 0.94 11.28 13.53
C VAL A 132 0.13 10.69 14.69
N ALA A 133 0.63 10.79 15.94
CA ALA A 133 0.04 10.11 17.10
C ALA A 133 -1.43 10.47 17.33
N GLU A 134 -1.83 11.72 17.07
CA GLU A 134 -3.22 12.17 17.28
C GLU A 134 -4.22 11.46 16.36
N PHE A 135 -3.78 10.95 15.21
CA PHE A 135 -4.62 10.19 14.27
C PHE A 135 -4.77 8.72 14.68
N PHE A 136 -4.00 8.25 15.67
CA PHE A 136 -4.01 6.86 16.14
C PHE A 136 -4.07 6.79 17.68
N PRO A 137 -5.13 7.35 18.31
CA PRO A 137 -5.22 7.45 19.76
C PRO A 137 -5.23 6.08 20.46
N ASP A 138 -5.71 5.05 19.76
CA ASP A 138 -5.83 3.69 20.29
C ASP A 138 -4.53 2.86 20.17
N LEU A 139 -3.50 3.39 19.48
CA LEU A 139 -2.24 2.69 19.30
C LEU A 139 -1.19 3.14 20.31
N ARG A 140 -0.58 2.16 20.99
CA ARG A 140 0.62 2.40 21.79
C ARG A 140 1.70 2.99 20.89
N ARG A 141 2.36 4.05 21.35
CA ARG A 141 3.43 4.75 20.61
C ARG A 141 4.51 3.82 20.06
N GLY A 142 4.91 2.81 20.84
CA GLY A 142 5.89 1.81 20.41
C GLY A 142 5.41 0.98 19.23
N THR A 143 4.14 0.55 19.22
CA THR A 143 3.54 -0.18 18.11
C THR A 143 3.45 0.70 16.86
N LEU A 144 3.01 1.96 17.02
CA LEU A 144 2.95 2.92 15.90
C LEU A 144 4.34 3.14 15.27
N ALA A 145 5.36 3.36 16.10
CA ALA A 145 6.75 3.51 15.63
C ALA A 145 7.26 2.25 14.91
N ALA A 146 6.94 1.05 15.41
CA ALA A 146 7.31 -0.21 14.76
C ALA A 146 6.61 -0.38 13.39
N CYS A 147 5.32 -0.03 13.30
CA CYS A 147 4.58 -0.02 12.03
C CYS A 147 5.24 0.90 11.00
N ILE A 148 5.57 2.12 11.41
CA ILE A 148 6.25 3.11 10.57
C ILE A 148 7.62 2.63 10.13
N LYS A 149 8.42 2.08 11.06
CA LYS A 149 9.75 1.52 10.76
C LYS A 149 9.64 0.47 9.66
N ARG A 150 8.68 -0.45 9.78
CA ARG A 150 8.44 -1.47 8.76
C ARG A 150 8.07 -0.88 7.40
N TYR A 151 7.14 0.06 7.35
CA TYR A 151 6.74 0.71 6.09
C TYR A 151 7.89 1.48 5.43
N LYS A 152 8.76 2.09 6.24
CA LYS A 152 9.96 2.77 5.76
C LYS A 152 11.01 1.79 5.23
N GLU A 153 11.29 0.70 5.95
CA GLU A 153 12.22 -0.36 5.51
C GLU A 153 11.75 -1.06 4.23
N LEU A 154 10.44 -1.20 4.05
CA LEU A 154 9.83 -1.74 2.83
C LEU A 154 9.77 -0.74 1.66
N GLY A 155 10.20 0.51 1.86
CA GLY A 155 10.21 1.54 0.82
C GLY A 155 8.82 1.90 0.28
N LEU A 156 7.78 1.83 1.12
CA LEU A 156 6.39 2.01 0.66
C LEU A 156 6.03 3.44 0.29
N TRP A 157 6.69 4.43 0.91
CA TRP A 157 6.42 5.83 0.65
C TRP A 157 7.29 6.37 -0.46
N GLY A 158 6.65 6.99 -1.47
CA GLY A 158 7.33 7.63 -2.57
C GLY A 158 8.35 8.68 -2.09
N VAL A 159 9.51 8.71 -2.73
CA VAL A 159 10.60 9.65 -2.42
C VAL A 159 10.39 11.04 -3.05
N ASN A 160 9.44 11.15 -3.98
CA ASN A 160 9.07 12.37 -4.70
C ASN A 160 7.60 12.28 -5.16
N PRO A 161 6.97 13.38 -5.63
CA PRO A 161 5.55 13.39 -5.95
C PRO A 161 5.22 12.76 -7.32
N ILE A 162 6.19 12.16 -8.02
CA ILE A 162 5.94 11.48 -9.29
C ILE A 162 5.32 10.12 -9.00
N LEU A 163 4.11 9.90 -9.53
CA LEU A 163 3.50 8.58 -9.58
C LEU A 163 4.32 7.70 -10.54
N PRO A 164 5.00 6.64 -10.07
CA PRO A 164 5.91 5.90 -10.94
C PRO A 164 5.12 5.02 -11.92
N ARG A 165 5.57 4.97 -13.18
CA ARG A 165 4.89 4.24 -14.25
C ARG A 165 4.80 2.74 -13.97
N ASP A 166 5.88 2.14 -13.48
CA ASP A 166 5.91 0.73 -13.13
C ASP A 166 4.88 0.38 -12.04
N GLY A 167 4.68 1.27 -11.06
CA GLY A 167 3.65 1.13 -10.03
C GLY A 167 2.22 1.22 -10.56
N PHE A 168 1.99 2.09 -11.54
CA PHE A 168 0.71 2.19 -12.24
C PHE A 168 0.45 0.96 -13.10
N ASP A 169 1.41 0.60 -13.97
CA ASP A 169 1.29 -0.52 -14.90
C ASP A 169 1.12 -1.85 -14.14
N ARG A 170 1.79 -2.01 -13.00
CA ARG A 170 1.63 -3.19 -12.16
C ARG A 170 0.25 -3.28 -11.52
N LEU A 171 -0.25 -2.19 -10.95
CA LEU A 171 -1.61 -2.17 -10.42
C LEU A 171 -2.63 -2.42 -11.53
N GLN A 172 -2.36 -1.89 -12.73
CA GLN A 172 -3.19 -2.13 -13.89
C GLN A 172 -3.20 -3.60 -14.32
N ALA A 173 -2.04 -4.25 -14.36
CA ALA A 173 -1.93 -5.67 -14.64
C ALA A 173 -2.73 -6.52 -13.63
N SER A 174 -2.66 -6.18 -12.34
CA SER A 174 -3.46 -6.82 -11.29
C SER A 174 -4.96 -6.65 -11.48
N GLY A 175 -5.39 -5.45 -11.89
CA GLY A 175 -6.81 -5.17 -12.18
C GLY A 175 -7.32 -5.98 -13.38
N LEU A 176 -6.55 -6.03 -14.47
CA LEU A 176 -6.88 -6.81 -15.67
C LEU A 176 -6.91 -8.31 -15.38
N SER A 177 -5.85 -8.84 -14.79
CA SER A 177 -5.74 -10.28 -14.55
C SER A 177 -6.73 -10.74 -13.49
N GLY A 178 -7.04 -9.90 -12.51
CA GLY A 178 -8.08 -10.16 -11.51
C GLY A 178 -9.51 -9.92 -11.98
N GLY A 179 -9.71 -9.47 -13.22
CA GLY A 179 -11.04 -9.26 -13.81
C GLY A 179 -11.80 -8.07 -13.24
N LEU A 180 -11.11 -7.10 -12.63
CA LEU A 180 -11.73 -5.87 -12.14
C LEU A 180 -12.27 -5.01 -13.30
N TYR A 181 -11.61 -5.07 -14.46
CA TYR A 181 -12.03 -4.44 -15.71
C TYR A 181 -11.43 -5.20 -16.89
N GLU A 182 -12.08 -5.08 -18.07
CA GLU A 182 -11.69 -5.82 -19.28
C GLU A 182 -10.55 -5.15 -20.06
N SER A 183 -10.35 -3.84 -19.89
CA SER A 183 -9.32 -3.07 -20.59
C SER A 183 -8.75 -1.96 -19.71
N GLY A 184 -7.46 -1.67 -19.90
CA GLY A 184 -6.72 -0.65 -19.16
C GLY A 184 -6.60 0.66 -19.93
N SER A 185 -6.12 1.70 -19.25
CA SER A 185 -5.78 2.98 -19.85
C SER A 185 -4.26 3.17 -19.89
N PRO A 186 -3.69 3.81 -20.93
CA PRO A 186 -2.29 4.20 -20.92
C PRO A 186 -1.99 5.15 -19.76
N TYR A 187 -0.83 4.97 -19.11
CA TYR A 187 -0.36 5.85 -18.04
C TYR A 187 -0.44 7.34 -18.42
N ASP A 188 0.01 7.71 -19.62
CA ASP A 188 0.06 9.10 -20.07
C ASP A 188 -1.32 9.73 -20.29
N THR A 189 -2.37 8.90 -20.40
CA THR A 189 -3.77 9.35 -20.45
C THR A 189 -4.31 9.65 -19.05
N CYS A 190 -3.84 8.92 -18.04
CA CYS A 190 -4.36 9.00 -16.67
C CYS A 190 -3.51 9.86 -15.73
N VAL A 191 -2.24 10.11 -16.07
CA VAL A 191 -1.26 10.69 -15.15
C VAL A 191 -0.61 11.92 -15.75
N ASP A 192 -0.94 13.09 -15.17
CA ASP A 192 -0.22 14.34 -15.41
C ASP A 192 0.91 14.50 -14.38
N THR A 193 2.16 14.51 -14.86
CA THR A 193 3.35 14.68 -14.01
C THR A 193 3.83 16.14 -13.90
N SER A 194 3.17 17.09 -14.56
CA SER A 194 3.65 18.47 -14.67
C SER A 194 3.81 19.15 -13.31
N LEU A 195 2.79 19.12 -12.44
CA LEU A 195 2.87 19.70 -11.09
C LEU A 195 3.95 19.04 -10.22
N ALA A 196 4.12 17.73 -10.36
CA ALA A 196 5.13 16.98 -9.62
C ALA A 196 6.56 17.35 -10.09
N ARG A 197 6.77 17.52 -11.40
CA ARG A 197 8.05 17.98 -11.97
C ARG A 197 8.37 19.41 -11.56
N GLU A 198 7.40 20.32 -11.65
CA GLU A 198 7.55 21.71 -11.18
C GLU A 198 7.92 21.76 -9.68
N ALA A 199 7.31 20.90 -8.86
CA ALA A 199 7.65 20.83 -7.43
C ALA A 199 9.07 20.31 -7.16
N ILE A 200 9.55 19.35 -7.97
CA ILE A 200 10.92 18.83 -7.88
C ILE A 200 11.92 19.89 -8.33
N GLU A 201 11.65 20.57 -9.45
CA GLU A 201 12.51 21.63 -9.98
C GLU A 201 12.64 22.81 -9.02
N ALA A 202 11.55 23.19 -8.36
CA ALA A 202 11.56 24.23 -7.33
C ALA A 202 12.33 23.85 -6.06
N ASP A 203 12.62 22.56 -5.87
CA ASP A 203 13.32 21.95 -4.73
C ASP A 203 13.03 22.63 -3.37
N PRO A 204 11.75 22.75 -2.94
CA PRO A 204 11.41 23.43 -1.69
C PRO A 204 12.03 22.67 -0.51
N PRO A 205 12.55 23.32 0.54
CA PRO A 205 13.23 22.62 1.63
C PRO A 205 12.32 21.58 2.30
N SER A 206 12.91 20.57 2.93
CA SER A 206 12.16 19.64 3.81
C SER A 206 11.23 20.42 4.75
N MET A 207 10.11 19.80 5.11
CA MET A 207 9.30 20.30 6.22
C MET A 207 10.12 20.35 7.50
#